data_AF-A0A060CIH3-F1
#
_entry.id   AF-A0A060CIH3-F1
#
_cell.length_a   1.000
_cell.length_b   1.000
_cell.length_c   1.000
_cell.angle_alpha   90.00
_cell.angle_beta   90.00
_cell.angle_gamma   90.00
#
_symmetry.space_group_name_H-M   'P 1'
#
loop_
_entity.id
_entity.type
_entity.pdbx_description
1 polymer ?
#
loop_
_entity_poly.entity_id
_entity_poly.type
_entity_poly.pdbx_seq_one_letter_code
_entity_poly.pdbx_strand_id
1 'polypeptide(L)' 'MNMATVISHTSNANTIIGNDRTYSRTFNNYQYNDIMVSWAGSASEGIIVPPAKNETEKAHINGTKIL' A
#
# COMPACT_ATOMS: atom_id res chain seq x y z
N MET A 1 16.52 -7.93 -4.37
CA MET A 1 15.59 -6.95 -3.77
C MET A 1 14.20 -7.57 -3.83
N ASN A 2 13.62 -7.86 -2.68
CA ASN A 2 12.28 -8.43 -2.57
C ASN A 2 11.25 -7.32 -2.46
N MET A 3 10.18 -7.43 -3.26
CA MET A 3 9.15 -6.41 -3.40
C MET A 3 7.75 -7.00 -3.28
N ALA A 4 6.87 -6.31 -2.55
CA ALA A 4 5.47 -6.68 -2.40
C ALA A 4 4.53 -5.49 -2.64
N THR A 5 3.30 -5.78 -3.05
CA THR A 5 2.24 -4.77 -3.21
C THR A 5 1.32 -4.75 -1.99
N VAL A 6 1.03 -3.55 -1.49
CA VAL A 6 0.24 -3.36 -0.25
C VAL A 6 -1.27 -3.26 -0.51
N ILE A 7 -1.70 -2.86 -1.72
CA ILE A 7 -3.11 -2.78 -2.11
C ILE A 7 -3.51 -3.85 -3.13
N SER A 8 -4.82 -4.17 -3.15
CA SER A 8 -5.38 -5.29 -3.90
C SER A 8 -5.71 -4.97 -5.35
N HIS A 9 -5.95 -3.69 -5.68
CA HIS A 9 -6.30 -3.22 -7.01
C HIS A 9 -5.97 -1.74 -7.13
N THR A 10 -5.90 -1.24 -8.37
CA THR A 10 -5.47 0.13 -8.66
C THR A 10 -6.57 1.17 -8.47
N SER A 11 -7.82 0.79 -8.77
CA SER A 11 -8.94 1.73 -8.87
C SER A 11 -9.68 1.93 -7.56
N ASN A 12 -9.80 3.18 -7.11
CA ASN A 12 -10.47 3.62 -5.88
C ASN A 12 -10.11 2.81 -4.61
N ALA A 13 -8.95 2.15 -4.59
CA ALA A 13 -8.53 1.27 -3.51
C ALA A 13 -7.67 1.98 -2.46
N ASN A 14 -6.93 3.01 -2.89
CA ASN A 14 -6.05 3.79 -2.02
C ASN A 14 -6.89 4.85 -1.28
N THR A 15 -7.01 4.69 0.03
CA THR A 15 -7.66 5.65 0.91
C THR A 15 -6.71 6.06 2.01
N ILE A 16 -6.74 7.34 2.42
CA ILE A 16 -5.76 7.93 3.33
C ILE A 16 -5.65 7.12 4.65
N ILE A 17 -6.78 6.69 5.21
CA ILE A 17 -6.85 6.01 6.51
C ILE A 17 -7.43 4.58 6.45
N GLY A 18 -7.67 4.03 5.26
CA GLY A 18 -8.36 2.74 5.08
C GLY A 18 -9.87 2.90 4.91
N ASN A 19 -10.59 1.79 5.00
CA ASN A 19 -12.05 1.72 4.88
C ASN A 19 -12.64 0.94 6.05
N ASP A 20 -13.92 1.15 6.32
CA ASP A 20 -14.65 0.40 7.35
C ASP A 20 -15.10 -0.96 6.79
N ARG A 21 -14.12 -1.81 6.47
CA ARG A 21 -14.35 -3.18 6.01
C ARG A 21 -13.55 -4.15 6.85
N THR A 22 -14.23 -5.18 7.36
CA THR A 22 -13.59 -6.29 8.10
C THR A 22 -12.56 -7.01 7.24
N TYR A 23 -12.84 -7.15 5.94
CA TYR A 23 -11.94 -7.78 4.98
C TYR A 23 -11.29 -6.70 4.12
N SER A 24 -10.08 -6.31 4.51
CA SER A 24 -9.19 -5.45 3.73
C SER A 24 -7.84 -6.13 3.58
N ARG A 25 -7.10 -5.78 2.53
CA ARG A 25 -5.77 -6.34 2.30
C ARG A 25 -4.83 -5.81 3.38
N THR A 26 -4.44 -6.68 4.29
CA THR A 26 -3.41 -6.41 5.30
C THR A 26 -2.16 -7.19 4.95
N PHE A 27 -1.05 -6.47 4.81
CA PHE A 27 0.26 -7.06 4.65
C PHE A 27 0.91 -7.20 6.04
N ASN A 28 1.42 -8.39 6.37
CA ASN A 28 2.10 -8.67 7.64
C ASN A 28 3.50 -9.31 7.44
N ASN A 29 3.89 -9.61 6.21
CA ASN A 29 5.12 -10.34 5.88
C ASN A 29 6.28 -9.39 5.54
N TYR A 30 6.43 -8.32 6.32
CA TYR A 30 7.43 -7.25 6.13
C TYR A 30 8.86 -7.76 6.22
N GLN A 31 9.12 -8.77 7.05
CA GLN A 31 10.42 -9.38 7.26
C GLN A 31 11.03 -10.01 6.00
N TYR A 32 10.23 -10.23 4.95
CA TYR A 32 10.69 -10.83 3.70
C TYR A 32 10.86 -9.83 2.55
N ASN A 33 10.58 -8.54 2.76
CA ASN A 33 10.57 -7.53 1.71
C ASN A 33 11.44 -6.33 2.07
N ASP A 34 12.27 -5.93 1.10
CA ASP A 34 13.09 -4.73 1.23
C ASP A 34 12.25 -3.47 0.97
N ILE A 35 11.30 -3.56 0.03
CA ILE A 35 10.48 -2.46 -0.43
C ILE A 35 9.02 -2.92 -0.61
N MET A 36 8.07 -2.06 -0.24
CA MET A 36 6.67 -2.16 -0.62
C MET A 36 6.31 -1.13 -1.69
N VAL A 37 5.37 -1.48 -2.56
CA VAL A 37 4.81 -0.58 -3.57
C VAL A 37 3.30 -0.43 -3.35
N SER A 38 2.84 0.81 -3.21
CA SER A 38 1.42 1.15 -3.25
C SER A 38 0.96 1.16 -4.70
N TRP A 39 0.44 0.01 -5.13
CA TRP A 39 0.03 -0.24 -6.50
C TRP A 39 -1.31 0.43 -6.85
N ALA A 40 -1.28 1.74 -7.03
CA ALA A 40 -2.45 2.58 -7.28
C ALA A 40 -2.37 3.32 -8.63
N GLY A 41 -3.49 3.90 -9.04
CA GLY A 41 -3.57 4.81 -10.18
C GLY A 41 -4.18 4.17 -11.42
N SER A 42 -4.98 4.95 -12.13
CA SER A 42 -5.62 4.56 -13.38
C SER A 42 -5.79 5.77 -14.29
N ALA A 43 -6.04 5.52 -15.59
CA ALA A 43 -6.24 6.60 -16.57
C ALA A 43 -7.40 7.55 -16.19
N SER A 44 -8.39 7.07 -15.43
CA SER A 44 -9.58 7.85 -15.05
C SER A 44 -9.49 8.49 -13.66
N GLU A 45 -8.53 8.09 -12.83
CA GLU A 45 -8.40 8.54 -11.43
C GLU A 45 -7.12 9.33 -11.17
N GLY A 46 -6.15 9.25 -12.08
CA GLY A 46 -4.83 9.86 -11.95
C GLY A 46 -3.72 8.81 -11.93
N ILE A 47 -2.62 9.12 -12.60
CA ILE A 47 -1.45 8.24 -12.75
C ILE A 47 -0.33 8.52 -11.73
N ILE A 48 -0.46 9.60 -10.95
CA ILE A 48 0.45 9.94 -9.85
C ILE A 48 -0.35 9.82 -8.57
N VAL A 49 -0.11 8.74 -7.83
CA VAL A 49 -0.82 8.46 -6.58
C VAL A 49 0.22 8.18 -5.49
N PRO A 50 0.28 9.00 -4.42
CA PRO A 50 1.15 8.73 -3.30
C PRO A 50 0.61 7.55 -2.44
N PRO A 51 1.49 6.83 -1.72
CA PRO A 51 1.05 5.79 -0.80
C PRO A 51 0.18 6.35 0.33
N ALA A 52 -0.75 5.53 0.83
CA ALA A 52 -1.66 5.94 1.91
C ALA A 52 -0.91 6.16 3.24
N LYS A 53 -1.48 6.98 4.14
CA LYS A 53 -0.89 7.23 5.47
C LYS A 53 -0.78 5.95 6.29
N ASN A 54 -1.86 5.17 6.35
CA ASN A 54 -1.92 3.91 7.11
C ASN A 54 -0.93 2.85 6.59
N GLU A 55 -0.71 2.78 5.28
CA GLU A 55 0.26 1.89 4.63
C GLU A 55 1.68 2.33 4.96
N THR A 56 1.94 3.64 4.84
CA THR A 56 3.24 4.25 5.14
C THR A 56 3.63 4.05 6.60
N GLU A 57 2.70 4.28 7.53
CA GLU A 57 2.94 4.07 8.96
C GLU A 57 3.27 2.60 9.27
N LYS A 58 2.49 1.66 8.70
CA LYS A 58 2.76 0.23 8.90
C LYS A 58 4.10 -0.20 8.29
N ALA A 59 4.44 0.29 7.11
CA ALA A 59 5.73 0.00 6.48
C ALA A 59 6.88 0.49 7.36
N HIS A 60 6.82 1.75 7.81
CA HIS A 60 7.87 2.37 8.60
C HIS A 60 8.05 1.72 9.98
N ILE A 61 6.96 1.37 10.67
CA ILE A 61 7.03 0.66 11.96
C ILE A 61 7.73 -0.70 11.81
N ASN A 62 7.54 -1.36 10.65
CA ASN A 62 8.18 -2.65 10.36
C ASN A 62 9.55 -2.52 9.67
N GLY A 63 10.09 -1.30 9.51
CA GLY A 63 11.40 -1.07 8.92
C GLY A 63 11.47 -1.27 7.40
N THR A 64 10.33 -1.34 6.71
CA THR A 64 10.26 -1.51 5.25
C THR A 64 10.07 -0.16 4.57
N LYS A 65 10.82 0.09 3.49
CA LYS A 65 10.61 1.26 2.64
C LYS A 65 9.33 1.11 1.82
N ILE A 66 8.55 2.17 1.64
CA ILE A 66 7.38 2.18 0.76
C ILE A 66 7.54 3.20 -0.37
N LEU A 67 6.99 2.88 -1.54
CA LEU A 67 6.91 3.72 -2.73
C LEU A 67 5.46 3.83 -3.21
#